data_AF-A0A379MQ62-F1
#
_entry.id   AF-A0A379MQ62-F1
#
_cell.length_a   1.000
_cell.length_b   1.000
_cell.length_c   1.000
_cell.angle_alpha   90.00
_cell.angle_beta   90.00
_cell.angle_gamma   90.00
#
_symmetry.space_group_name_H-M   'P 1'
#
loop_
_entity.id
_entity.type
_entity.pdbx_description
1 polymer ?
#
loop_
_entity_poly.entity_id
_entity_poly.type
_entity_poly.pdbx_seq_one_letter_code
_entity_poly.pdbx_strand_id
1 'polypeptide(L)'
;MKTPLRIEPVIDTVYKLVPARPARRLPPDADENALREALAANPAHFAAREALADRLTAAGEIGPACQLRLEGCRLVADLMDGTDDDFVTLDWEDPYTAQALTMVYDSAEDHFLIGDFEMAAAMLELLADRDPEDHLNASELLAFCYGALEEWELFDETVALLPPDAQATRLAAYWAVFRRAETPAADLREAMRRDDPALLREWTATDHEVSQEYLADIRSKRPAAAAAARHLWLRTEPLWRAFPEFPAWLKA
;
A
#
# COMPACT_ATOMS: atom_id res chain seq x y z
N MET A 1 1.67 11.48 28.52
CA MET A 1 0.68 10.38 28.47
C MET A 1 1.43 9.06 28.51
N LYS A 2 0.88 7.98 29.08
CA LYS A 2 1.50 6.65 28.90
C LYS A 2 1.44 6.30 27.40
N THR A 3 2.55 5.83 26.83
CA THR A 3 2.59 5.35 25.44
C THR A 3 1.51 4.28 25.25
N PRO A 4 0.60 4.43 24.26
CA PRO A 4 -0.54 3.53 24.10
C PRO A 4 -0.17 2.14 23.58
N LEU A 5 1.04 2.01 23.04
CA LEU A 5 1.60 0.81 22.43
C LEU A 5 3.00 0.56 23.01
N ARG A 6 3.45 -0.70 23.03
CA ARG A 6 4.81 -1.10 23.36
C ARG A 6 5.18 -2.36 22.60
N ILE A 7 6.47 -2.63 22.46
CA ILE A 7 6.98 -3.90 21.93
C ILE A 7 7.23 -4.90 23.06
N GLU A 8 7.05 -6.19 22.79
CA GLU A 8 7.48 -7.30 23.62
C GLU A 8 8.30 -8.30 22.80
N PRO A 9 9.45 -8.78 23.29
CA PRO A 9 10.25 -9.76 22.56
C PRO A 9 9.51 -11.08 22.42
N VAL A 10 9.59 -11.67 21.22
CA VAL A 10 9.11 -13.02 20.92
C VAL A 10 10.30 -13.96 20.88
N ILE A 11 11.26 -13.70 19.99
CA ILE A 11 12.53 -14.42 19.87
C ILE A 11 13.56 -13.51 19.20
N ASP A 12 14.80 -13.51 19.70
CA ASP A 12 15.92 -12.71 19.14
C ASP A 12 15.53 -11.25 18.83
N THR A 13 15.53 -10.85 17.56
CA THR A 13 15.17 -9.50 17.07
C THR A 13 13.70 -9.37 16.65
N VAL A 14 12.88 -10.40 16.88
CA VAL A 14 11.46 -10.44 16.55
C VAL A 14 10.63 -10.04 17.77
N TYR A 15 9.77 -9.06 17.58
CA TYR A 15 8.93 -8.45 18.61
C TYR A 15 7.48 -8.41 18.18
N LYS A 16 6.56 -8.47 19.13
CA LYS A 16 5.14 -8.19 18.88
C LYS A 16 4.72 -6.88 19.51
N LEU A 17 3.70 -6.27 18.93
CA LEU A 17 3.06 -5.10 19.47
C LEU A 17 2.07 -5.48 20.57
N VAL A 18 2.06 -4.71 21.66
CA VAL A 18 1.15 -4.91 22.78
C VAL A 18 0.52 -3.58 23.18
N PRO A 19 -0.82 -3.48 23.25
CA PRO A 19 -1.45 -2.26 23.70
C PRO A 19 -1.27 -2.08 25.21
N ALA A 20 -1.06 -0.84 25.65
CA ALA A 20 -0.95 -0.50 27.07
C ALA A 20 -2.23 -0.77 27.85
N ARG A 21 -3.38 -0.78 27.17
CA ARG A 21 -4.67 -1.24 27.69
C ARG A 21 -5.12 -2.44 26.86
N PRO A 22 -5.52 -3.57 27.46
CA PRO A 22 -5.97 -4.72 26.70
C PRO A 22 -7.08 -4.34 25.71
N ALA A 23 -6.90 -4.64 24.43
CA ALA A 23 -7.94 -4.52 23.42
C ALA A 23 -8.97 -5.63 23.67
N ARG A 24 -10.11 -5.26 24.27
CA ARG A 24 -11.21 -6.22 24.49
C ARG A 24 -11.72 -6.70 23.13
N ARG A 25 -11.96 -8.00 23.00
CA ARG A 25 -12.56 -8.58 21.80
C ARG A 25 -13.91 -7.91 21.53
N LEU A 26 -14.09 -7.43 20.30
CA LEU A 26 -15.35 -6.86 19.84
C LEU A 26 -16.32 -7.98 19.40
N PRO A 27 -17.63 -7.80 19.62
CA PRO A 27 -18.64 -8.61 18.95
C PRO A 27 -18.49 -8.51 17.42
N PRO A 28 -18.70 -9.61 16.66
CA PRO A 28 -18.65 -9.57 15.19
C PRO A 28 -19.63 -8.56 14.56
N ASP A 29 -20.71 -8.24 15.26
CA ASP A 29 -21.79 -7.33 14.87
C ASP A 29 -21.73 -5.98 15.62
N ALA A 30 -20.62 -5.67 16.30
CA ALA A 30 -20.45 -4.42 17.04
C ALA A 30 -20.80 -3.22 16.16
N ASP A 31 -21.76 -2.39 16.54
CA ASP A 31 -22.18 -1.22 15.74
C ASP A 31 -21.14 -0.08 15.78
N GLU A 32 -21.38 0.99 15.02
CA GLU A 32 -20.44 2.12 14.94
C GLU A 32 -20.17 2.76 16.30
N ASN A 33 -21.20 2.87 17.15
CA ASN A 33 -21.06 3.44 18.49
C ASN A 33 -20.15 2.58 19.36
N ALA A 34 -20.32 1.27 19.34
CA ALA A 34 -19.47 0.33 20.06
C ALA A 34 -18.00 0.40 19.61
N LEU A 35 -17.75 0.56 18.30
CA LEU A 35 -16.40 0.76 17.77
C LEU A 35 -15.78 2.08 18.28
N ARG A 36 -16.54 3.18 18.23
CA ARG A 36 -16.07 4.49 18.72
C ARG A 36 -15.81 4.48 20.22
N GLU A 37 -16.65 3.83 21.01
CA GLU A 37 -16.43 3.65 22.45
C GLU A 37 -15.16 2.83 22.74
N ALA A 38 -14.91 1.77 21.96
CA ALA A 38 -13.69 0.98 22.09
C ALA A 38 -12.43 1.80 21.79
N LEU A 39 -12.46 2.64 20.75
CA LEU A 39 -11.36 3.54 20.41
C LEU A 39 -11.14 4.64 21.45
N ALA A 40 -12.23 5.22 21.98
CA ALA A 40 -12.15 6.21 23.05
C ALA A 40 -11.54 5.61 24.33
N ALA A 41 -11.84 4.34 24.63
CA ALA A 41 -11.27 3.62 25.76
C ALA A 41 -9.81 3.21 25.54
N ASN A 42 -9.46 2.84 24.31
CA ASN A 42 -8.11 2.43 23.91
C ASN A 42 -7.81 2.88 22.46
N PRO A 43 -7.03 3.96 22.27
CA PRO A 43 -6.63 4.39 20.94
C PRO A 43 -5.84 3.35 20.16
N ALA A 44 -5.17 2.38 20.80
CA ALA A 44 -4.46 1.29 20.12
C ALA A 44 -5.36 0.07 19.86
N HIS A 45 -6.69 0.22 19.84
CA HIS A 45 -7.59 -0.87 19.47
C HIS A 45 -7.68 -1.00 17.93
N PHE A 46 -6.66 -1.59 17.31
CA PHE A 46 -6.54 -1.66 15.85
C PHE A 46 -7.71 -2.38 15.16
N ALA A 47 -8.24 -3.45 15.75
CA ALA A 47 -9.43 -4.13 15.21
C ALA A 47 -10.67 -3.23 15.19
N ALA A 48 -10.86 -2.39 16.22
CA ALA A 48 -11.95 -1.42 16.24
C ALA A 48 -11.75 -0.32 15.19
N ARG A 49 -10.50 0.12 15.01
CA ARG A 49 -10.10 1.15 14.06
C ARG A 49 -10.34 0.71 12.62
N GLU A 50 -9.82 -0.47 12.26
CA GLU A 50 -9.99 -1.06 10.93
C GLU A 50 -11.48 -1.24 10.60
N ALA A 51 -12.24 -1.90 11.49
CA ALA A 51 -13.66 -2.13 11.28
C ALA A 51 -14.47 -0.82 11.11
N LEU A 52 -14.05 0.27 11.79
CA LEU A 52 -14.68 1.58 11.63
C LEU A 52 -14.27 2.24 10.31
N ALA A 53 -13.00 2.17 9.93
CA ALA A 53 -12.50 2.68 8.66
C ALA A 53 -13.17 1.98 7.47
N ASP A 54 -13.32 0.65 7.52
CA ASP A 54 -14.02 -0.13 6.49
C ASP A 54 -15.48 0.27 6.33
N ARG A 55 -16.17 0.51 7.45
CA ARG A 55 -17.57 0.98 7.43
C ARG A 55 -17.72 2.35 6.82
N LEU A 56 -16.83 3.28 7.19
CA LEU A 56 -16.82 4.63 6.65
C LEU A 56 -16.51 4.60 5.15
N THR A 57 -15.54 3.79 4.73
CA THR A 57 -15.25 3.54 3.31
C THR A 57 -16.48 3.00 2.57
N ALA A 58 -17.15 1.99 3.12
CA ALA A 58 -18.36 1.41 2.52
C ALA A 58 -19.54 2.40 2.45
N ALA A 59 -19.59 3.38 3.36
CA ALA A 59 -20.56 4.46 3.36
C ALA A 59 -20.17 5.64 2.42
N GLY A 60 -18.98 5.61 1.83
CA GLY A 60 -18.43 6.70 1.01
C GLY A 60 -17.81 7.85 1.81
N GLU A 61 -17.65 7.68 3.13
CA GLU A 61 -17.00 8.64 4.03
C GLU A 61 -15.48 8.46 4.02
N ILE A 62 -14.86 8.70 2.87
CA ILE A 62 -13.44 8.41 2.62
C ILE A 62 -12.50 9.21 3.54
N GLY A 63 -12.69 10.52 3.66
CA GLY A 63 -11.82 11.37 4.49
C GLY A 63 -11.74 10.90 5.96
N PRO A 64 -12.88 10.68 6.64
CA PRO A 64 -12.90 10.07 7.97
C PRO A 64 -12.24 8.69 8.06
N ALA A 65 -12.40 7.83 7.04
CA ALA A 65 -11.75 6.52 7.00
C ALA A 65 -10.22 6.63 6.93
N CYS A 66 -9.70 7.45 6.02
CA CYS A 66 -8.26 7.71 5.87
C CYS A 66 -7.67 8.30 7.16
N GLN A 67 -8.39 9.21 7.82
CA GLN A 67 -7.97 9.79 9.09
C GLN A 67 -7.81 8.73 10.19
N LEU A 68 -8.70 7.73 10.26
CA LEU A 68 -8.57 6.64 11.23
C LEU A 68 -7.32 5.80 10.97
N ARG A 69 -7.05 5.44 9.71
CA ARG A 69 -5.84 4.69 9.31
C ARG A 69 -4.58 5.47 9.63
N LEU A 70 -4.53 6.76 9.29
CA LEU A 70 -3.41 7.65 9.63
C LEU A 70 -3.17 7.74 11.14
N GLU A 71 -4.22 7.87 11.94
CA GLU A 71 -4.09 7.82 13.40
C GLU A 71 -3.56 6.47 13.89
N GLY A 72 -3.93 5.37 13.25
CA GLY A 72 -3.38 4.04 13.54
C GLY A 72 -1.89 3.94 13.18
N CYS A 73 -1.53 4.37 11.98
CA CYS A 73 -0.15 4.45 11.50
C CYS A 73 0.73 5.26 12.45
N ARG A 74 0.26 6.43 12.91
CA ARG A 74 0.99 7.28 13.86
C ARG A 74 1.30 6.58 15.17
N LEU A 75 0.41 5.72 15.67
CA LEU A 75 0.70 4.95 16.89
C LEU A 75 1.86 3.98 16.72
N VAL A 76 2.03 3.42 15.51
CA VAL A 76 3.15 2.55 15.18
C VAL A 76 4.41 3.40 15.00
N ALA A 77 4.35 4.46 14.18
CA ALA A 77 5.47 5.36 13.94
C ALA A 77 6.02 5.98 15.23
N ASP A 78 5.16 6.57 16.07
CA ASP A 78 5.55 7.15 17.36
C ASP A 78 6.24 6.12 18.29
N LEU A 79 5.86 4.84 18.20
CA LEU A 79 6.52 3.78 18.96
C LEU A 79 7.88 3.43 18.38
N MET A 80 8.00 3.33 17.05
CA MET A 80 9.27 3.02 16.39
C MET A 80 10.28 4.16 16.59
N ASP A 81 9.86 5.42 16.43
CA ASP A 81 10.69 6.61 16.71
C ASP A 81 11.18 6.68 18.17
N GLY A 82 10.39 6.11 19.09
CA GLY A 82 10.73 6.04 20.51
C GLY A 82 11.55 4.82 20.90
N THR A 83 11.90 3.94 19.96
CA THR A 83 12.65 2.71 20.19
C THR A 83 14.12 2.93 19.80
N ASP A 84 15.06 2.69 20.72
CA ASP A 84 16.51 2.90 20.51
C ASP A 84 17.17 1.77 19.67
N ASP A 85 16.40 0.80 19.18
CA ASP A 85 16.89 -0.37 18.44
C ASP A 85 16.38 -0.35 17.00
N ASP A 86 17.30 -0.04 16.08
CA ASP A 86 17.03 0.05 14.64
C ASP A 86 16.71 -1.33 14.01
N PHE A 87 16.98 -2.44 14.72
CA PHE A 87 16.86 -3.81 14.21
C PHE A 87 15.62 -4.55 14.71
N VAL A 88 14.57 -3.83 15.07
CA VAL A 88 13.29 -4.45 15.48
C VAL A 88 12.53 -4.97 14.26
N THR A 89 12.39 -6.29 14.18
CA THR A 89 11.43 -6.95 13.29
C THR A 89 10.12 -7.19 14.03
N LEU A 90 8.99 -6.88 13.40
CA LEU A 90 7.67 -7.07 13.98
C LEU A 90 7.07 -8.42 13.54
N ASP A 91 6.52 -9.14 14.50
CA ASP A 91 5.99 -10.49 14.34
C ASP A 91 4.67 -10.47 13.55
N TRP A 92 4.75 -10.80 12.27
CA TRP A 92 3.58 -10.91 11.39
C TRP A 92 2.61 -12.03 11.80
N GLU A 93 3.09 -13.07 12.50
CA GLU A 93 2.25 -14.18 12.94
C GLU A 93 1.38 -13.79 14.15
N ASP A 94 1.70 -12.70 14.85
CA ASP A 94 0.83 -12.11 15.86
C ASP A 94 -0.29 -11.28 15.18
N PRO A 95 -1.57 -11.68 15.29
CA PRO A 95 -2.65 -11.03 14.54
C PRO A 95 -2.84 -9.55 14.89
N TYR A 96 -2.52 -9.16 16.13
CA TYR A 96 -2.62 -7.77 16.55
C TYR A 96 -1.52 -6.92 15.91
N THR A 97 -0.31 -7.46 15.80
CA THR A 97 0.83 -6.85 15.14
C THR A 97 0.60 -6.72 13.63
N ALA A 98 0.18 -7.80 12.96
CA ALA A 98 -0.18 -7.76 11.54
C ALA A 98 -1.27 -6.73 11.23
N GLN A 99 -2.27 -6.61 12.09
CA GLN A 99 -3.33 -5.61 11.95
C GLN A 99 -2.82 -4.17 12.12
N ALA A 100 -1.86 -3.93 13.03
CA ALA A 100 -1.24 -2.62 13.18
C ALA A 100 -0.40 -2.25 11.95
N LEU A 101 0.37 -3.20 11.40
CA LEU A 101 1.15 -3.02 10.17
C LEU A 101 0.26 -2.78 8.95
N THR A 102 -0.89 -3.46 8.88
CA THR A 102 -1.92 -3.22 7.85
C THR A 102 -2.41 -1.77 7.89
N MET A 103 -2.56 -1.16 9.08
CA MET A 103 -2.92 0.26 9.16
C MET A 103 -1.83 1.20 8.64
N VAL A 104 -0.54 0.83 8.75
CA VAL A 104 0.56 1.59 8.14
C VAL A 104 0.45 1.51 6.62
N TYR A 105 0.27 0.30 6.07
CA TYR A 105 0.11 0.08 4.63
C TYR A 105 -1.12 0.80 4.07
N ASP A 106 -2.30 0.64 4.69
CA ASP A 106 -3.53 1.29 4.25
C ASP A 106 -3.40 2.82 4.25
N SER A 107 -2.72 3.37 5.28
CA SER A 107 -2.41 4.80 5.33
C SER A 107 -1.46 5.21 4.22
N ALA A 108 -0.46 4.39 3.90
CA ALA A 108 0.45 4.66 2.79
C ALA A 108 -0.29 4.66 1.44
N GLU A 109 -1.20 3.71 1.24
CA GLU A 109 -2.06 3.66 0.04
C GLU A 109 -2.96 4.89 -0.04
N ASP A 110 -3.56 5.33 1.06
CA ASP A 110 -4.36 6.56 1.10
C ASP A 110 -3.55 7.80 0.68
N HIS A 111 -2.28 7.92 1.11
CA HIS A 111 -1.39 9.02 0.71
C HIS A 111 -0.96 8.92 -0.74
N PHE A 112 -0.65 7.71 -1.20
CA PHE A 112 -0.34 7.44 -2.60
C PHE A 112 -1.51 7.85 -3.51
N LEU A 113 -2.75 7.50 -3.14
CA LEU A 113 -3.97 7.80 -3.89
C LEU A 113 -4.27 9.31 -4.04
N ILE A 114 -3.76 10.14 -3.14
CA ILE A 114 -3.84 11.61 -3.26
C ILE A 114 -2.58 12.24 -3.88
N GLY A 115 -1.61 11.43 -4.29
CA GLY A 115 -0.36 11.87 -4.91
C GLY A 115 0.70 12.35 -3.94
N ASP A 116 0.56 12.08 -2.64
CA ASP A 116 1.57 12.37 -1.63
C ASP A 116 2.58 11.20 -1.56
N PHE A 117 3.42 11.13 -2.60
CA PHE A 117 4.39 10.04 -2.77
C PHE A 117 5.49 10.05 -1.71
N GLU A 118 5.85 11.22 -1.17
CA GLU A 118 6.84 11.33 -0.09
C GLU A 118 6.32 10.69 1.19
N MET A 119 5.10 11.02 1.60
CA MET A 119 4.49 10.43 2.79
C MET A 119 4.21 8.94 2.60
N ALA A 120 3.75 8.53 1.41
CA ALA A 120 3.55 7.13 1.09
C ALA A 120 4.86 6.34 1.16
N ALA A 121 5.96 6.85 0.58
CA ALA A 121 7.28 6.22 0.65
C ALA A 121 7.74 6.05 2.09
N ALA A 122 7.68 7.10 2.92
CA ALA A 122 8.12 7.04 4.31
C ALA A 122 7.35 5.98 5.14
N MET A 123 6.05 5.83 4.90
CA MET A 123 5.24 4.80 5.57
C MET A 123 5.58 3.38 5.09
N LEU A 124 5.84 3.21 3.78
CA LEU A 124 6.22 1.93 3.20
C LEU A 124 7.65 1.52 3.58
N GLU A 125 8.58 2.47 3.70
CA GLU A 125 9.93 2.25 4.23
C GLU A 125 9.88 1.79 5.69
N LEU A 126 9.07 2.46 6.53
CA LEU A 126 8.82 2.01 7.89
C LEU A 126 8.29 0.58 7.89
N LEU A 127 7.37 0.23 6.99
CA LEU A 127 6.84 -1.12 6.90
C LEU A 127 7.91 -2.13 6.45
N ALA A 128 8.70 -1.81 5.42
CA ALA A 128 9.75 -2.68 4.89
C ALA A 128 10.84 -2.97 5.94
N ASP A 129 11.21 -1.97 6.75
CA ASP A 129 12.18 -2.18 7.82
C ASP A 129 11.64 -3.11 8.92
N ARG A 130 10.35 -3.00 9.25
CA ARG A 130 9.74 -3.75 10.35
C ARG A 130 9.22 -5.12 9.91
N ASP A 131 8.90 -5.28 8.63
CA ASP A 131 8.46 -6.51 7.98
C ASP A 131 9.35 -6.82 6.76
N PRO A 132 10.57 -7.36 6.99
CA PRO A 132 11.52 -7.64 5.91
C PRO A 132 11.08 -8.78 4.97
N GLU A 133 10.04 -9.53 5.35
CA GLU A 133 9.46 -10.58 4.49
C GLU A 133 8.40 -10.02 3.52
N ASP A 134 8.07 -8.73 3.63
CA ASP A 134 7.18 -8.00 2.74
C ASP A 134 5.80 -8.64 2.57
N HIS A 135 5.16 -9.01 3.69
CA HIS A 135 3.91 -9.78 3.70
C HIS A 135 2.75 -9.05 3.00
N LEU A 136 2.78 -7.72 2.98
CA LEU A 136 1.78 -6.87 2.32
C LEU A 136 2.15 -6.51 0.87
N ASN A 137 3.30 -6.97 0.36
CA ASN A 137 3.89 -6.52 -0.91
C ASN A 137 4.02 -4.99 -0.98
N ALA A 138 4.45 -4.37 0.13
CA ALA A 138 4.73 -2.95 0.25
C ALA A 138 5.80 -2.50 -0.75
N SER A 139 6.80 -3.35 -1.03
CA SER A 139 7.87 -3.05 -1.98
C SER A 139 7.35 -2.73 -3.38
N GLU A 140 6.22 -3.34 -3.79
CA GLU A 140 5.61 -3.05 -5.10
C GLU A 140 5.13 -1.60 -5.20
N LEU A 141 4.46 -1.09 -4.15
CA LEU A 141 3.99 0.30 -4.11
C LEU A 141 5.15 1.27 -3.88
N LEU A 142 6.15 0.86 -3.11
CA LEU A 142 7.34 1.65 -2.81
C LEU A 142 8.16 1.92 -4.08
N ALA A 143 8.30 0.93 -4.98
CA ALA A 143 8.93 1.13 -6.29
C ALA A 143 8.23 2.24 -7.10
N PHE A 144 6.91 2.34 -7.06
CA PHE A 144 6.20 3.44 -7.72
C PHE A 144 6.46 4.79 -7.05
N CYS A 145 6.56 4.83 -5.72
CA CYS A 145 6.90 6.05 -4.98
C CYS A 145 8.31 6.54 -5.36
N TYR A 146 9.32 5.67 -5.29
CA TYR A 146 10.69 6.02 -5.69
C TYR A 146 10.79 6.48 -7.14
N GLY A 147 10.10 5.80 -8.06
CA GLY A 147 10.05 6.21 -9.45
C GLY A 147 9.35 7.55 -9.66
N ALA A 148 8.39 7.91 -8.81
CA ALA A 148 7.74 9.23 -8.84
C ALA A 148 8.68 10.34 -8.34
N LEU A 149 9.40 10.05 -7.25
CA LEU A 149 10.35 10.94 -6.57
C LEU A 149 11.72 11.04 -7.24
N GLU A 150 11.99 10.22 -8.25
CA GLU A 150 13.29 10.11 -8.94
C GLU A 150 14.43 9.59 -8.04
N GLU A 151 14.08 8.84 -7.00
CA GLU A 151 15.02 8.12 -6.13
C GLU A 151 15.50 6.83 -6.82
N TRP A 152 16.30 7.01 -7.87
CA TRP A 152 16.62 5.96 -8.83
C TRP A 152 17.45 4.80 -8.26
N GLU A 153 18.33 5.07 -7.30
CA GLU A 153 19.12 4.02 -6.63
C GLU A 153 18.19 3.10 -5.83
N LEU A 154 17.33 3.67 -4.99
CA LEU A 154 16.33 2.93 -4.21
C LEU A 154 15.30 2.23 -5.10
N PHE A 155 14.89 2.87 -6.21
CA PHE A 155 14.05 2.26 -7.21
C PHE A 155 14.68 0.99 -7.81
N ASP A 156 15.92 1.08 -8.28
CA ASP A 156 16.61 -0.03 -8.95
C ASP A 156 16.86 -1.19 -7.97
N GLU A 157 17.21 -0.89 -6.71
CA GLU A 157 17.36 -1.87 -5.63
C GLU A 157 16.03 -2.57 -5.32
N THR A 158 14.94 -1.79 -5.16
CA THR A 158 13.62 -2.34 -4.84
C THR A 158 13.09 -3.21 -5.97
N VAL A 159 13.17 -2.73 -7.22
CA VAL A 159 12.69 -3.48 -8.40
C VAL A 159 13.48 -4.77 -8.61
N ALA A 160 14.78 -4.80 -8.28
CA ALA A 160 15.59 -6.01 -8.37
C ALA A 160 15.15 -7.14 -7.42
N LEU A 161 14.43 -6.81 -6.34
CA LEU A 161 13.87 -7.77 -5.40
C LEU A 161 12.48 -8.27 -5.80
N LEU A 162 11.78 -7.55 -6.69
CA LEU A 162 10.44 -7.91 -7.13
C LEU A 162 10.45 -9.01 -8.19
N PRO A 163 9.38 -9.83 -8.30
CA PRO A 163 9.26 -10.83 -9.36
C PRO A 163 9.29 -10.16 -10.75
N PRO A 164 10.25 -10.47 -11.63
CA PRO A 164 10.42 -9.77 -12.91
C PRO A 164 9.26 -10.02 -13.89
N ASP A 165 8.51 -11.10 -13.69
CA ASP A 165 7.35 -11.48 -14.50
C ASP A 165 6.02 -10.96 -13.94
N ALA A 166 6.01 -10.28 -12.80
CA ALA A 166 4.80 -9.59 -12.31
C ALA A 166 4.48 -8.37 -13.18
N GLN A 167 3.19 -8.11 -13.40
CA GLN A 167 2.74 -6.98 -14.21
C GLN A 167 3.15 -5.63 -13.59
N ALA A 168 3.11 -5.52 -12.26
CA ALA A 168 3.53 -4.31 -11.56
C ALA A 168 5.02 -4.01 -11.74
N THR A 169 5.89 -5.02 -11.60
CA THR A 169 7.33 -4.90 -11.84
C THR A 169 7.63 -4.44 -13.26
N ARG A 170 6.97 -5.05 -14.26
CA ARG A 170 7.11 -4.63 -15.67
C ARG A 170 6.63 -3.19 -15.88
N LEU A 171 5.49 -2.81 -15.30
CA LEU A 171 4.98 -1.45 -15.40
C LEU A 171 5.96 -0.44 -14.79
N ALA A 172 6.50 -0.72 -13.60
CA ALA A 172 7.50 0.11 -12.95
C ALA A 172 8.74 0.29 -13.85
N ALA A 173 9.23 -0.79 -14.46
CA ALA A 173 10.36 -0.73 -15.40
C ALA A 173 10.04 0.11 -16.65
N TYR A 174 8.86 -0.07 -17.25
CA TYR A 174 8.44 0.73 -18.41
C TYR A 174 8.29 2.21 -18.08
N TRP A 175 7.77 2.51 -16.89
CA TRP A 175 7.67 3.87 -16.38
C TRP A 175 9.05 4.49 -16.16
N ALA A 176 10.00 3.76 -15.58
CA ALA A 176 11.36 4.24 -15.38
C ALA A 176 12.05 4.58 -16.70
N VAL A 177 11.93 3.72 -17.72
CA VAL A 177 12.45 3.98 -19.08
C VAL A 177 11.88 5.29 -19.64
N PHE A 178 10.58 5.53 -19.45
CA PHE A 178 9.94 6.78 -19.85
C PHE A 178 10.52 7.98 -19.08
N ARG A 179 10.54 7.92 -17.74
CA ARG A 179 10.97 9.02 -16.87
C ARG A 179 12.44 9.39 -17.06
N ARG A 180 13.29 8.39 -17.32
CA ARG A 180 14.72 8.58 -17.60
C ARG A 180 15.01 8.95 -19.06
N ALA A 181 13.98 9.03 -19.91
CA ALA A 181 14.08 9.31 -21.35
C ALA A 181 15.10 8.40 -22.08
N GLU A 182 15.20 7.14 -21.65
CA GLU A 182 16.23 6.21 -22.12
C GLU A 182 15.93 5.63 -23.50
N THR A 183 14.66 5.65 -23.93
CA THR A 183 14.20 4.93 -25.12
C THR A 183 13.09 5.70 -25.84
N PRO A 184 13.03 5.69 -27.19
CA PRO A 184 11.90 6.25 -27.95
C PRO A 184 10.56 5.56 -27.66
N ALA A 185 9.45 6.30 -27.79
CA ALA A 185 8.09 5.80 -27.50
C ALA A 185 7.74 4.51 -28.24
N ALA A 186 8.11 4.46 -29.52
CA ALA A 186 7.81 3.34 -30.40
C ALA A 186 8.45 2.03 -29.92
N ASP A 187 9.67 2.11 -29.40
CA ASP A 187 10.42 0.94 -28.92
C ASP A 187 9.85 0.43 -27.60
N LEU A 188 9.50 1.33 -26.66
CA LEU A 188 8.80 0.92 -25.43
C LEU A 188 7.43 0.31 -25.75
N ARG A 189 6.69 0.93 -26.68
CA ARG A 189 5.38 0.43 -27.10
C ARG A 189 5.47 -0.96 -27.72
N GLU A 190 6.49 -1.23 -28.53
CA GLU A 190 6.74 -2.57 -29.08
C GLU A 190 7.13 -3.56 -27.98
N ALA A 191 7.96 -3.16 -27.02
CA ALA A 191 8.30 -3.99 -25.86
C ALA A 191 7.04 -4.35 -25.05
N MET A 192 6.21 -3.38 -24.69
CA MET A 192 4.93 -3.63 -23.99
C MET A 192 4.00 -4.51 -24.82
N ARG A 193 3.90 -4.31 -26.14
CA ARG A 193 3.07 -5.15 -27.02
C ARG A 193 3.50 -6.61 -26.99
N ARG A 194 4.81 -6.86 -26.98
CA ARG A 194 5.40 -8.20 -26.98
C ARG A 194 5.28 -8.87 -25.60
N ASP A 195 5.62 -8.14 -24.55
CA ASP A 195 5.86 -8.71 -23.21
C ASP A 195 4.63 -8.61 -22.29
N ASP A 196 3.82 -7.54 -22.41
CA ASP A 196 2.60 -7.36 -21.63
C ASP A 196 1.50 -6.59 -22.40
N PRO A 197 0.85 -7.25 -23.37
CA PRO A 197 -0.18 -6.62 -24.18
C PRO A 197 -1.42 -6.20 -23.36
N ALA A 198 -1.61 -6.71 -22.15
CA ALA A 198 -2.69 -6.28 -21.26
C ALA A 198 -2.40 -4.89 -20.68
N LEU A 199 -1.18 -4.64 -20.19
CA LEU A 199 -0.75 -3.29 -19.77
C LEU A 199 -0.86 -2.30 -20.92
N LEU A 200 -0.37 -2.64 -22.12
CA LEU A 200 -0.45 -1.71 -23.25
C LEU A 200 -1.90 -1.32 -23.57
N ARG A 201 -2.85 -2.28 -23.49
CA ARG A 201 -4.27 -1.99 -23.72
C ARG A 201 -4.83 -1.02 -22.68
N GLU A 202 -4.59 -1.25 -21.39
CA GLU A 202 -5.13 -0.38 -20.34
C GLU A 202 -4.49 1.02 -20.39
N TRP A 203 -3.18 1.16 -20.64
CA TRP A 203 -2.53 2.48 -20.70
C TRP A 203 -2.83 3.26 -22.00
N THR A 204 -3.30 2.58 -23.05
CA THR A 204 -3.77 3.23 -24.29
C THR A 204 -5.29 3.38 -24.37
N ALA A 205 -6.03 2.87 -23.39
CA ALA A 205 -7.47 3.03 -23.30
C ALA A 205 -7.88 4.49 -23.03
N THR A 206 -9.14 4.79 -23.32
CA THR A 206 -9.77 6.10 -23.03
C THR A 206 -10.66 6.05 -21.79
N ASP A 207 -11.02 4.86 -21.32
CA ASP A 207 -11.91 4.64 -20.19
C ASP A 207 -11.55 3.32 -19.48
N HIS A 208 -11.82 3.27 -18.18
CA HIS A 208 -11.41 2.21 -17.25
C HIS A 208 -12.58 1.81 -16.35
N GLU A 209 -13.69 1.41 -16.97
CA GLU A 209 -14.92 1.07 -16.26
C GLU A 209 -14.72 -0.02 -15.18
N VAL A 210 -15.21 0.24 -13.97
CA VAL A 210 -15.27 -0.71 -12.85
C VAL A 210 -16.60 -1.47 -12.92
N SER A 211 -16.69 -2.44 -13.81
CA SER A 211 -17.89 -3.26 -14.01
C SER A 211 -18.01 -4.39 -12.97
N GLN A 212 -19.21 -4.96 -12.81
CA GLN A 212 -19.41 -6.13 -11.93
C GLN A 212 -18.62 -7.36 -12.40
N GLU A 213 -18.42 -7.51 -13.71
CA GLU A 213 -17.60 -8.57 -14.29
C GLU A 213 -16.13 -8.40 -13.89
N TYR A 214 -15.59 -7.18 -14.03
CA TYR A 214 -14.24 -6.85 -13.57
C TYR A 214 -14.08 -7.12 -12.07
N LEU A 215 -15.03 -6.67 -11.24
CA LEU A 215 -14.99 -6.90 -9.79
C LEU A 215 -15.03 -8.38 -9.42
N ALA A 216 -15.75 -9.21 -10.18
CA ALA A 216 -15.79 -10.65 -9.97
C ALA A 216 -14.46 -11.32 -10.39
N ASP A 217 -13.87 -10.90 -11.51
CA ASP A 217 -12.60 -11.43 -12.03
C ASP A 217 -11.43 -11.08 -11.09
N ILE A 218 -11.28 -9.80 -10.71
CA ILE A 218 -10.16 -9.35 -9.87
C ILE A 218 -10.17 -9.96 -8.47
N ARG A 219 -11.36 -10.31 -7.94
CA ARG A 219 -11.52 -11.00 -6.66
C ARG A 219 -11.34 -12.51 -6.75
N SER A 220 -11.16 -13.06 -7.95
CA SER A 220 -10.94 -14.49 -8.13
C SER A 220 -9.54 -14.90 -7.66
N LYS A 221 -9.33 -16.20 -7.41
CA LYS A 221 -8.01 -16.72 -7.01
C LYS A 221 -6.91 -16.51 -8.05
N ARG A 222 -7.29 -16.33 -9.32
CA ARG A 222 -6.40 -16.20 -10.47
C ARG A 222 -7.05 -15.24 -11.47
N PRO A 223 -6.97 -13.92 -11.21
CA PRO A 223 -7.57 -12.93 -12.09
C PRO A 223 -6.96 -12.99 -13.49
N ALA A 224 -7.74 -12.64 -14.51
CA ALA A 224 -7.19 -12.52 -15.86
C ALA A 224 -6.17 -11.38 -15.93
N ALA A 225 -5.18 -11.50 -16.82
CA ALA A 225 -4.16 -10.47 -17.03
C ALA A 225 -4.75 -9.09 -17.40
N ALA A 226 -5.94 -9.05 -18.01
CA ALA A 226 -6.65 -7.81 -18.29
C ALA A 226 -7.23 -7.17 -17.01
N ALA A 227 -7.85 -7.97 -16.13
CA ALA A 227 -8.35 -7.46 -14.84
C ALA A 227 -7.18 -7.01 -13.95
N ALA A 228 -6.09 -7.77 -13.90
CA ALA A 228 -4.89 -7.37 -13.15
C ALA A 228 -4.28 -6.06 -13.70
N ALA A 229 -4.17 -5.91 -15.02
CA ALA A 229 -3.71 -4.66 -15.64
C ALA A 229 -4.62 -3.47 -15.33
N ARG A 230 -5.96 -3.65 -15.36
CA ARG A 230 -6.91 -2.60 -15.00
C ARG A 230 -6.81 -2.22 -13.53
N HIS A 231 -6.71 -3.21 -12.65
CA HIS A 231 -6.52 -2.99 -11.23
C HIS A 231 -5.26 -2.17 -10.97
N LEU A 232 -4.17 -2.53 -11.63
CA LEU A 232 -2.93 -1.80 -11.55
C LEU A 232 -3.10 -0.37 -12.07
N TRP A 233 -3.79 -0.15 -13.20
CA TRP A 233 -4.06 1.18 -13.73
C TRP A 233 -4.80 2.06 -12.73
N LEU A 234 -5.87 1.54 -12.11
CA LEU A 234 -6.68 2.24 -11.12
C LEU A 234 -5.88 2.56 -9.85
N ARG A 235 -5.12 1.59 -9.34
CA ARG A 235 -4.28 1.77 -8.15
C ARG A 235 -3.18 2.79 -8.36
N THR A 236 -2.63 2.86 -9.58
CA THR A 236 -1.54 3.77 -9.96
C THR A 236 -2.00 5.05 -10.66
N GLU A 237 -3.31 5.29 -10.73
CA GLU A 237 -3.90 6.49 -11.34
C GLU A 237 -3.23 7.81 -10.89
N PRO A 238 -2.85 8.00 -9.61
CA PRO A 238 -2.15 9.20 -9.16
C PRO A 238 -0.86 9.50 -9.95
N LEU A 239 -0.10 8.48 -10.37
CA LEU A 239 1.10 8.67 -11.17
C LEU A 239 0.78 9.26 -12.53
N TRP A 240 -0.24 8.74 -13.21
CA TRP A 240 -0.61 9.21 -14.55
C TRP A 240 -1.33 10.55 -14.50
N ARG A 241 -1.92 10.92 -13.36
CA ARG A 241 -2.41 12.28 -13.11
C ARG A 241 -1.26 13.26 -12.91
N ALA A 242 -0.21 12.86 -12.18
CA ALA A 242 0.98 13.67 -11.94
C ALA A 242 1.87 13.80 -13.20
N PHE A 243 1.95 12.75 -14.02
CA PHE A 243 2.73 12.71 -15.26
C PHE A 243 1.85 12.18 -16.42
N PRO A 244 0.91 13.01 -16.93
CA PRO A 244 -0.02 12.62 -17.99
C PRO A 244 0.66 12.34 -19.34
N GLU A 245 1.93 12.71 -19.46
CA GLU A 245 2.74 12.50 -20.66
C GLU A 245 2.96 11.01 -20.94
N PHE A 246 3.02 10.13 -19.94
CA PHE A 246 3.30 8.72 -20.18
C PHE A 246 2.19 7.99 -20.94
N PRO A 247 0.90 8.02 -20.51
CA PRO A 247 -0.18 7.48 -21.33
C PRO A 247 -0.27 8.15 -22.71
N ALA A 248 0.00 9.46 -22.80
CA ALA A 248 -0.01 10.17 -24.08
C ALA A 248 1.11 9.68 -25.01
N TRP A 249 2.29 9.46 -24.46
CA TRP A 249 3.48 8.98 -25.15
C TRP A 249 3.29 7.55 -25.68
N LEU A 250 2.61 6.69 -24.92
CA LEU A 250 2.24 5.34 -25.38
C LEU A 250 1.17 5.32 -26.48
N LYS A 251 0.34 6.37 -26.58
CA LYS A 251 -0.71 6.50 -27.60
C LYS A 251 -0.16 7.01 -28.94
N ALA A 252 0.89 7.84 -28.90
CA ALA A 252 1.59 8.35 -30.08
C ALA A 252 2.14 7.22 -30.97
#